data_AF-A0A381P5E4-F1
#
_entry.id   AF-A0A381P5E4-F1
#
_cell.length_a   1.000
_cell.length_b   1.000
_cell.length_c   1.000
_cell.angle_alpha   90.00
_cell.angle_beta   90.00
_cell.angle_gamma   90.00
#
_symmetry.space_group_name_H-M   'P 1'
#
loop_
_entity.id
_entity.type
_entity.pdbx_description
1 polymer ?
#
loop_
_entity_poly.entity_id
_entity_poly.type
_entity_poly.pdbx_seq_one_letter_code
_entity_poly.pdbx_strand_id
1 'polypeptide(L)'
;MLDKMKPLPLIVILLLFGCAAQGPASGGPADKKGPVLISIQPLNGSKNISPNQNFTLIFDELLDPVSIPASIIIEPDLDYKLKIRGRKLIISPDKKWQTNEIVRINLSRKIKDYQKNMMAEPIHLIFSRGSEIPHGIIKGKIIGHDSKKLIEVGLYEWPPSTQSTYIQKVEADETGSFQLTGIENGRYTIIALEGIISDIGKQIRKKNYAMLTSSYITISSEENEKNVKMLLSEPLEKLQITSVEMQSQYCSQLTLNNNSKELIIIDSLLSPGDSIFIHLEKTNRLETYQVLEYSFILPEIRDTLAPVLSQSFFESDIFTLIFSEPINLNVNAIVSTQDSVDISIPFSYKNEFSIIIPNIPDTVKKIQLLGEHIQDWAGNIFPDSLKILRIARPEIEDELKNGGNIMGFVNYDDNYPIKIEAQKIGSNSKHFVNVNNKKYKFSNLSSGLYKLWGFEEINNLDGEVYNSGIWSPYQRAARFAFYPDTIDVRARWDVEGVNINFE
;
A
#
# COMPACT_ATOMS: atom_id res chain seq x y z
N MET A 1 15.57 89.36 -46.51
CA MET A 1 15.32 88.19 -47.36
C MET A 1 16.39 87.16 -47.03
N LEU A 2 15.96 86.01 -46.47
CA LEU A 2 16.71 84.79 -46.10
C LEU A 2 17.92 84.97 -45.14
N ASP A 3 17.85 84.58 -43.87
CA ASP A 3 17.77 83.21 -43.31
C ASP A 3 19.13 82.48 -43.35
N LYS A 4 19.80 82.36 -42.20
CA LYS A 4 20.84 81.35 -41.90
C LYS A 4 20.81 81.00 -40.42
N MET A 5 20.11 79.91 -40.17
CA MET A 5 20.10 79.08 -38.96
C MET A 5 21.52 78.76 -38.47
N LYS A 6 21.75 78.91 -37.16
CA LYS A 6 22.91 78.34 -36.45
C LYS A 6 22.54 76.96 -35.90
N PRO A 7 23.39 75.92 -36.06
CA PRO A 7 23.14 74.61 -35.46
C PRO A 7 23.61 74.62 -34.00
N LEU A 8 22.69 74.31 -33.08
CA LEU A 8 22.97 74.05 -31.66
C LEU A 8 22.18 72.78 -31.26
N PRO A 9 22.69 71.96 -30.35
CA PRO A 9 23.46 70.77 -30.62
C PRO A 9 22.60 69.50 -30.51
N LEU A 10 22.89 68.52 -31.35
CA LEU A 10 22.32 67.16 -31.41
C LEU A 10 22.53 66.32 -30.11
N ILE A 11 23.00 66.92 -29.01
CA ILE A 11 23.45 66.22 -27.79
C ILE A 11 22.35 66.17 -26.71
N VAL A 12 21.27 66.94 -26.82
CA VAL A 12 20.19 66.95 -25.79
C VAL A 12 19.10 65.90 -26.06
N ILE A 13 19.02 65.33 -27.27
CA ILE A 13 18.00 64.34 -27.64
C ILE A 13 18.37 62.90 -27.24
N LEU A 14 19.64 62.63 -26.88
CA LEU A 14 20.07 61.28 -26.48
C LEU A 14 19.77 60.93 -25.00
N LEU A 15 19.29 61.86 -24.18
CA LEU A 15 19.00 61.65 -22.75
C LEU A 15 17.57 61.17 -22.47
N LEU A 16 16.72 60.99 -23.48
CA LEU A 16 15.33 60.52 -23.31
C LEU A 16 15.11 59.03 -23.60
N PHE A 17 16.17 58.26 -23.89
CA PHE A 17 16.09 56.80 -24.09
C PHE A 17 16.50 55.98 -22.85
N GLY A 18 16.65 56.61 -21.70
CA GLY A 18 16.80 55.94 -20.41
C GLY A 18 15.46 55.54 -19.79
N CYS A 19 14.64 54.76 -20.51
CA CYS A 19 13.54 54.05 -19.88
C CYS A 19 14.12 53.01 -18.92
N ALA A 20 14.20 53.35 -17.63
CA ALA A 20 14.33 52.35 -16.58
C ALA A 20 13.05 51.50 -16.62
N ALA A 21 13.10 50.37 -17.31
CA ALA A 21 12.03 49.40 -17.31
C ALA A 21 11.83 48.92 -15.86
N GLN A 22 10.71 49.28 -15.24
CA GLN A 22 10.24 48.61 -14.04
C GLN A 22 9.89 47.17 -14.42
N GLY A 23 10.87 46.28 -14.34
CA GLY A 23 10.61 44.85 -14.33
C GLY A 23 9.74 44.51 -13.12
N PRO A 24 8.87 43.49 -13.19
CA PRO A 24 8.20 42.99 -12.01
C PRO A 24 9.25 42.69 -10.94
N ALA A 25 8.99 43.05 -9.68
CA ALA A 25 9.89 42.71 -8.59
C ALA A 25 10.21 41.22 -8.70
N SER A 26 11.48 40.87 -8.90
CA SER A 26 11.90 39.47 -8.90
C SER A 26 11.66 38.99 -7.46
N GLY A 27 10.53 38.31 -7.25
CA GLY A 27 10.22 37.73 -5.95
C GLY A 27 11.42 36.92 -5.48
N GLY A 28 11.73 37.01 -4.19
CA GLY A 28 12.73 36.13 -3.59
C GLY A 28 12.41 34.65 -3.85
N PRO A 29 13.35 33.74 -3.56
CA PRO A 29 13.07 32.31 -3.67
C PRO A 29 11.78 31.97 -2.94
N ALA A 30 10.94 31.14 -3.57
CA ALA A 30 9.67 30.72 -2.97
C ALA A 30 9.92 30.09 -1.60
N ASP A 31 9.18 30.54 -0.59
CA ASP A 31 9.20 29.93 0.72
C ASP A 31 8.59 28.53 0.66
N LYS A 32 9.24 27.58 1.32
CA LYS A 32 8.86 26.17 1.35
C LYS A 32 8.76 25.62 2.77
N LYS A 33 9.11 26.40 3.79
CA LYS A 33 9.01 25.99 5.19
C LYS A 33 7.68 26.46 5.73
N GLY A 34 7.05 25.63 6.56
CA GLY A 34 5.85 26.03 7.29
C GLY A 34 6.15 26.38 8.74
N PRO A 35 5.09 26.73 9.51
CA PRO A 35 5.27 27.39 10.79
C PRO A 35 5.96 26.51 11.83
N VAL A 36 6.81 27.12 12.64
CA VAL A 36 7.51 26.45 13.75
C VAL A 36 7.10 27.06 15.08
N LEU A 37 6.77 26.20 16.05
CA LEU A 37 6.45 26.63 17.41
C LEU A 37 7.71 27.16 18.10
N ILE A 38 7.70 28.44 18.48
CA ILE A 38 8.78 29.07 19.25
C ILE A 38 8.59 28.86 20.75
N SER A 39 7.36 29.04 21.25
CA SER A 39 7.11 28.98 22.69
C SER A 39 5.66 28.66 23.02
N ILE A 40 5.48 28.11 24.22
CA ILE A 40 4.17 27.82 24.79
C ILE A 40 4.09 28.25 26.26
N GLN A 41 2.96 28.86 26.63
CA GLN A 41 2.62 29.20 28.01
C GLN A 41 1.23 28.66 28.35
N PRO A 42 1.05 27.86 29.42
CA PRO A 42 2.09 27.30 30.29
C PRO A 42 3.01 26.31 29.55
N LEU A 43 4.18 26.03 30.12
CA LEU A 43 5.15 25.10 29.53
C LEU A 43 4.53 23.71 29.36
N ASN A 44 4.85 23.00 28.27
CA ASN A 44 4.42 21.62 28.07
C ASN A 44 4.80 20.74 29.27
N GLY A 45 3.91 19.85 29.71
CA GLY A 45 4.08 19.04 30.92
C GLY A 45 3.72 19.74 32.23
N SER A 46 3.17 20.96 32.19
CA SER A 46 2.72 21.66 33.42
C SER A 46 1.60 20.90 34.13
N LYS A 47 1.72 20.84 35.46
CA LYS A 47 0.79 20.21 36.40
C LYS A 47 -0.05 21.26 37.12
N ASN A 48 -1.12 20.84 37.80
CA ASN A 48 -2.01 21.71 38.56
C ASN A 48 -2.50 22.94 37.78
N ILE A 49 -2.76 22.80 36.47
CA ILE A 49 -3.22 23.93 35.64
C ILE A 49 -4.55 24.49 36.16
N SER A 50 -4.82 25.79 35.96
CA SER A 50 -6.08 26.40 36.44
C SER A 50 -7.32 25.90 35.68
N PRO A 51 -8.56 25.96 36.23
CA PRO A 51 -9.75 25.45 35.54
C PRO A 51 -10.07 26.19 34.23
N ASN A 52 -9.66 27.46 34.14
CA ASN A 52 -9.86 28.33 32.97
C ASN A 52 -8.52 28.61 32.27
N GLN A 53 -7.57 27.68 32.35
CA GLN A 53 -6.22 27.87 31.83
C GLN A 53 -6.25 28.16 30.32
N ASN A 54 -5.64 29.27 29.91
CA ASN A 54 -5.38 29.54 28.51
C ASN A 54 -4.02 28.95 28.12
N PHE A 55 -3.97 28.32 26.95
CA PHE A 55 -2.73 27.87 26.31
C PHE A 55 -2.38 28.84 25.20
N THR A 56 -1.25 29.51 25.33
CA THR A 56 -0.74 30.48 24.37
C THR A 56 0.45 29.89 23.64
N LEU A 57 0.32 29.72 22.34
CA LEU A 57 1.36 29.24 21.43
C LEU A 57 1.84 30.40 20.56
N ILE A 58 3.15 30.57 20.44
CA ILE A 58 3.78 31.59 19.59
C ILE A 58 4.62 30.89 18.53
N PHE A 59 4.40 31.24 17.27
CA PHE A 59 5.10 30.73 16.10
C PHE A 59 6.11 31.75 15.56
N ASP A 60 7.03 31.29 14.73
CA ASP A 60 8.01 32.13 14.04
C ASP A 60 7.39 32.99 12.95
N GLU A 61 6.33 32.50 12.32
CA GLU A 61 5.63 33.17 11.23
C GLU A 61 4.11 33.31 11.40
N LEU A 62 3.47 33.97 10.42
CA LEU A 62 2.04 34.23 10.42
C LEU A 62 1.27 32.96 10.03
N LEU A 63 0.26 32.62 10.84
CA LEU A 63 -0.57 31.44 10.58
C LEU A 63 -1.78 31.80 9.73
N ASP A 64 -2.11 30.94 8.76
CA ASP A 64 -3.40 30.98 8.05
C ASP A 64 -4.53 30.56 9.02
N PRO A 65 -5.42 31.49 9.42
CA PRO A 65 -6.49 31.20 10.38
C PRO A 65 -7.49 30.15 9.88
N VAL A 66 -7.60 29.94 8.56
CA VAL A 66 -8.50 28.94 7.98
C VAL A 66 -7.99 27.52 8.23
N SER A 67 -6.67 27.34 8.28
CA SER A 67 -6.04 26.03 8.48
C SER A 67 -6.15 25.51 9.92
N ILE A 68 -6.39 26.37 10.90
CA ILE A 68 -6.22 26.05 12.32
C ILE A 68 -7.39 25.26 12.92
N PRO A 69 -8.67 25.64 12.77
CA PRO A 69 -9.76 24.97 13.50
C PRO A 69 -9.86 23.46 13.26
N ALA A 70 -9.63 23.01 12.02
CA ALA A 70 -9.65 21.60 11.66
C ALA A 70 -8.35 20.84 11.98
N SER A 71 -7.34 21.54 12.52
CA SER A 71 -6.01 21.00 12.80
C SER A 71 -5.71 20.90 14.30
N ILE A 72 -6.67 21.23 15.17
CA ILE A 72 -6.53 21.13 16.62
C ILE A 72 -7.49 20.07 17.15
N ILE A 73 -6.94 19.13 17.90
CA ILE A 73 -7.70 18.11 18.63
C ILE A 73 -7.31 18.24 20.11
N ILE A 74 -8.32 18.27 20.98
CA ILE A 74 -8.11 18.27 22.43
C ILE A 74 -8.71 16.98 22.99
N GLU A 75 -7.94 16.29 23.84
CA GLU A 75 -8.38 15.07 24.51
C GLU A 75 -8.31 15.28 26.04
N PRO A 76 -9.39 14.97 26.79
CA PRO A 76 -10.69 14.49 26.32
C PRO A 76 -11.47 15.55 25.53
N ASP A 77 -12.47 15.09 24.76
CA ASP A 77 -13.27 15.96 23.90
C ASP A 77 -14.04 16.99 24.74
N LEU A 78 -13.72 18.27 24.53
CA LEU A 78 -14.24 19.40 25.29
C LEU A 78 -14.38 20.60 24.36
N ASP A 79 -15.49 21.32 24.49
CA ASP A 79 -15.67 22.59 23.77
C ASP A 79 -14.58 23.61 24.14
N TYR A 80 -13.94 24.19 23.12
CA TYR A 80 -12.88 25.18 23.26
C TYR A 80 -13.06 26.35 22.30
N LYS A 81 -12.45 27.48 22.66
CA LYS A 81 -12.38 28.69 21.85
C LYS A 81 -10.97 28.89 21.33
N LEU A 82 -10.87 29.27 20.07
CA LEU A 82 -9.62 29.64 19.42
C LEU A 82 -9.57 31.14 19.18
N LYS A 83 -8.42 31.75 19.47
CA LYS A 83 -8.14 33.14 19.14
C LYS A 83 -6.78 33.24 18.47
N ILE A 84 -6.80 33.63 17.20
CA ILE A 84 -5.62 33.71 16.34
C ILE A 84 -5.29 35.18 16.08
N ARG A 85 -4.04 35.57 16.31
CA ARG A 85 -3.55 36.94 16.09
C ARG A 85 -2.15 36.89 15.50
N GLY A 86 -2.06 36.91 14.18
CA GLY A 86 -0.80 36.78 13.45
C GLY A 86 -0.07 35.49 13.83
N ARG A 87 1.05 35.62 14.55
CA ARG A 87 1.88 34.49 14.99
C ARG A 87 1.43 33.82 16.31
N LYS A 88 0.33 34.32 16.90
CA LYS A 88 -0.13 33.91 18.23
C LYS A 88 -1.43 33.13 18.11
N LEU A 89 -1.44 31.91 18.66
CA LEU A 89 -2.61 31.08 18.85
C LEU A 89 -2.92 30.99 20.34
N ILE A 90 -4.17 31.26 20.72
CA ILE A 90 -4.65 31.09 22.09
C ILE A 90 -5.80 30.08 22.07
N ILE A 91 -5.68 29.05 22.89
CA ILE A 91 -6.69 28.02 23.12
C ILE A 91 -7.23 28.22 24.53
N SER A 92 -8.55 28.33 24.65
CA SER A 92 -9.26 28.54 25.92
C SER A 92 -10.40 27.53 26.05
N PRO A 93 -10.69 26.99 27.24
CA PRO A 93 -11.89 26.17 27.42
C PRO A 93 -13.14 27.05 27.25
N ASP A 94 -14.22 26.51 26.68
CA ASP A 94 -15.50 27.24 26.63
C ASP A 94 -16.12 27.34 28.03
N LYS A 95 -16.03 26.25 28.81
CA LYS A 95 -16.48 26.17 30.20
C LYS A 95 -15.31 26.12 31.18
N LYS A 96 -14.82 24.91 31.48
CA LYS A 96 -13.67 24.65 32.38
C LYS A 96 -13.02 23.33 31.98
N TRP A 97 -11.71 23.21 32.16
CA TRP A 97 -11.00 21.93 32.14
C TRP A 97 -11.48 21.07 33.32
N GLN A 98 -11.78 19.80 33.08
CA GLN A 98 -12.30 18.93 34.13
C GLN A 98 -11.22 18.62 35.19
N THR A 99 -11.65 18.37 36.43
CA THR A 99 -10.75 18.14 37.56
C THR A 99 -10.07 16.77 37.43
N ASN A 100 -8.78 16.69 37.76
CA ASN A 100 -7.95 15.48 37.75
C ASN A 100 -7.77 14.80 36.39
N GLU A 101 -8.06 15.49 35.29
CA GLU A 101 -7.83 14.94 33.95
C GLU A 101 -6.50 15.41 33.36
N ILE A 102 -5.92 14.54 32.54
CA ILE A 102 -4.84 14.89 31.61
C ILE A 102 -5.51 15.59 30.43
N VAL A 103 -5.05 16.80 30.13
CA VAL A 103 -5.47 17.55 28.94
C VAL A 103 -4.37 17.41 27.90
N ARG A 104 -4.66 16.74 26.80
CA ARG A 104 -3.79 16.66 25.63
C ARG A 104 -4.27 17.64 24.57
N ILE A 105 -3.35 18.40 23.99
CA ILE A 105 -3.63 19.29 22.88
C ILE A 105 -2.71 18.88 21.73
N ASN A 106 -3.31 18.39 20.66
CA ASN A 106 -2.64 17.89 19.47
C ASN A 106 -2.88 18.88 18.33
N LEU A 107 -1.81 19.43 17.78
CA LEU A 107 -1.85 20.28 16.59
C LEU A 107 -1.25 19.52 15.42
N SER A 108 -2.07 19.30 14.39
CA SER A 108 -1.67 18.62 13.15
C SER A 108 -0.76 19.50 12.30
N ARG A 109 0.13 18.88 11.52
CA ARG A 109 0.97 19.53 10.50
C ARG A 109 0.16 20.29 9.45
N LYS A 110 -1.14 20.05 9.35
CA LYS A 110 -2.07 20.78 8.48
C LYS A 110 -2.15 22.28 8.75
N ILE A 111 -1.67 22.77 9.89
CA ILE A 111 -1.51 24.21 10.12
C ILE A 111 -0.56 24.78 9.07
N LYS A 112 -0.98 25.87 8.43
CA LYS A 112 -0.26 26.49 7.32
C LYS A 112 0.11 27.93 7.59
N ASP A 113 1.12 28.41 6.89
CA ASP A 113 1.38 29.81 6.67
C ASP A 113 0.46 30.39 5.55
N TYR A 114 0.66 31.67 5.20
CA TYR A 114 -0.07 32.31 4.10
C TYR A 114 0.40 31.85 2.70
N GLN A 115 1.56 31.22 2.61
CA GLN A 115 2.16 30.65 1.41
C GLN A 115 1.69 29.20 1.16
N LYS A 116 0.87 28.65 2.06
CA LYS A 116 0.31 27.29 2.08
C LYS A 116 1.30 26.18 2.42
N ASN A 117 2.45 26.52 3.00
CA ASN A 117 3.40 25.54 3.54
C ASN A 117 2.85 24.97 4.85
N MET A 118 2.90 23.65 4.99
CA MET A 118 2.48 22.92 6.19
C MET A 118 3.62 22.83 7.20
N MET A 119 3.32 22.68 8.48
CA MET A 119 4.36 22.43 9.48
C MET A 119 5.10 21.11 9.19
N ALA A 120 6.41 21.09 9.46
CA ALA A 120 7.23 19.87 9.31
C ALA A 120 6.90 18.82 10.39
N GLU A 121 6.57 19.27 11.60
CA GLU A 121 6.31 18.44 12.78
C GLU A 121 4.95 18.79 13.40
N PRO A 122 4.18 17.81 13.90
CA PRO A 122 3.00 18.07 14.69
C PRO A 122 3.41 18.50 16.12
N ILE A 123 2.50 19.17 16.83
CA ILE A 123 2.76 19.60 18.20
C ILE A 123 1.88 18.79 19.14
N HIS A 124 2.50 18.03 20.03
CA HIS A 124 1.82 17.23 21.04
C HIS A 124 2.09 17.81 22.43
N LEU A 125 1.03 18.28 23.08
CA LEU A 125 1.11 18.92 24.38
C LEU A 125 0.33 18.11 25.40
N ILE A 126 0.88 18.02 26.61
CA ILE A 126 0.27 17.31 27.72
C ILE A 126 0.31 18.19 28.96
N PHE A 127 -0.83 18.29 29.65
CA PHE A 127 -0.99 19.03 30.88
C PHE A 127 -1.82 18.22 31.86
N SER A 128 -1.70 18.51 33.15
CA SER A 128 -2.50 17.86 34.18
C SER A 128 -3.19 18.87 35.08
N ARG A 129 -4.47 18.61 35.35
CA ARG A 129 -5.26 19.30 36.37
C ARG A 129 -4.94 18.82 37.79
N GLY A 130 -4.26 17.67 37.91
CA GLY A 130 -3.74 17.11 39.16
C GLY A 130 -2.23 17.27 39.32
N SER A 131 -1.66 16.53 40.28
CA SER A 131 -0.23 16.59 40.67
C SER A 131 0.69 15.71 39.82
N GLU A 132 0.13 14.82 39.00
CA GLU A 132 0.89 13.80 38.29
C GLU A 132 0.51 13.74 36.81
N ILE A 133 1.50 13.35 36.01
CA ILE A 133 1.40 12.97 34.60
C ILE A 133 2.17 11.66 34.50
N PRO A 134 1.59 10.59 33.91
CA PRO A 134 2.31 9.34 33.72
C PRO A 134 3.61 9.54 32.94
N HIS A 135 4.60 8.68 33.18
CA HIS A 135 5.93 8.85 32.61
C HIS A 135 6.21 7.96 31.40
N GLY A 136 5.26 7.11 30.98
CA GLY A 136 5.43 6.22 29.84
C GLY A 136 5.58 6.96 28.52
N ILE A 137 6.56 6.54 27.72
CA ILE A 137 6.93 7.11 26.44
C ILE A 137 7.11 5.98 25.40
N ILE A 138 6.46 6.13 24.25
CA ILE A 138 6.73 5.30 23.07
C ILE A 138 7.15 6.23 21.95
N LYS A 139 8.41 6.10 21.52
CA LYS A 139 8.97 6.75 20.34
C LYS A 139 9.00 5.76 19.20
N GLY A 140 8.81 6.22 17.97
CA GLY A 140 8.98 5.32 16.85
C GLY A 140 9.23 5.99 15.52
N LYS A 141 9.57 5.15 14.55
CA LYS A 141 9.84 5.51 13.17
C LYS A 141 9.00 4.68 12.21
N ILE A 142 8.30 5.37 11.32
CA ILE A 142 7.54 4.78 10.23
C ILE A 142 8.42 4.83 8.98
N ILE A 143 8.71 3.67 8.42
CA ILE A 143 9.53 3.51 7.22
C ILE A 143 8.60 3.38 6.01
N GLY A 144 9.00 3.97 4.87
CA GLY A 144 8.23 3.90 3.62
C GLY A 144 7.10 4.92 3.52
N HIS A 145 7.08 5.94 4.37
CA HIS A 145 6.06 7.00 4.31
C HIS A 145 6.34 8.03 3.20
N ASP A 146 5.27 8.66 2.73
CA ASP A 146 5.33 9.88 1.91
C ASP A 146 5.23 11.10 2.83
N SER A 147 6.25 11.97 2.82
CA SER A 147 6.31 13.16 3.67
C SER A 147 5.15 14.14 3.45
N LYS A 148 4.48 14.08 2.29
CA LYS A 148 3.30 14.91 1.97
C LYS A 148 2.02 14.36 2.55
N LYS A 149 1.97 13.07 2.87
CA LYS A 149 0.82 12.43 3.51
C LYS A 149 0.96 12.50 5.02
N LEU A 150 -0.17 12.62 5.69
CA LEU A 150 -0.23 12.54 7.13
C LEU A 150 -0.37 11.08 7.52
N ILE A 151 0.25 10.71 8.63
CA ILE A 151 0.10 9.40 9.22
C ILE A 151 -0.23 9.59 10.69
N GLU A 152 -1.37 9.06 11.12
CA GLU A 152 -1.70 9.00 12.54
C GLU A 152 -1.24 7.64 13.11
N VAL A 153 -0.74 7.67 14.34
CA VAL A 153 -0.37 6.50 15.13
C VAL A 153 -1.31 6.43 16.33
N GLY A 154 -2.10 5.37 16.39
CA GLY A 154 -3.02 5.10 17.50
C GLY A 154 -2.44 4.09 18.48
N LEU A 155 -2.57 4.37 19.77
CA LEU A 155 -2.20 3.51 20.89
C LEU A 155 -3.44 2.77 21.42
N TYR A 156 -3.32 1.47 21.63
CA TYR A 156 -4.40 0.59 22.05
C TYR A 156 -3.94 -0.34 23.17
N GLU A 157 -4.85 -0.72 24.06
CA GLU A 157 -4.58 -1.76 25.07
C GLU A 157 -4.36 -3.12 24.39
N TRP A 158 -3.48 -3.94 24.99
CA TRP A 158 -3.23 -5.30 24.55
C TRP A 158 -3.99 -6.33 25.41
N PRO A 159 -4.73 -7.29 24.80
CA PRO A 159 -4.92 -7.51 23.37
C PRO A 159 -6.02 -6.61 22.76
N PRO A 160 -5.87 -6.12 21.52
CA PRO A 160 -6.91 -5.38 20.85
C PRO A 160 -8.02 -6.30 20.33
N SER A 161 -9.18 -5.70 20.08
CA SER A 161 -10.33 -6.32 19.42
C SER A 161 -10.95 -5.34 18.42
N THR A 162 -11.96 -5.79 17.68
CA THR A 162 -12.74 -4.92 16.77
C THR A 162 -13.47 -3.78 17.48
N GLN A 163 -13.65 -3.88 18.80
CA GLN A 163 -14.33 -2.90 19.63
C GLN A 163 -13.34 -1.98 20.36
N SER A 164 -12.03 -2.21 20.23
CA SER A 164 -11.02 -1.39 20.89
C SER A 164 -11.01 0.03 20.36
N THR A 165 -11.13 0.99 21.27
CA THR A 165 -10.90 2.41 21.01
C THR A 165 -9.44 2.76 21.28
N TYR A 166 -8.94 3.81 20.63
CA TYR A 166 -7.60 4.30 20.94
C TYR A 166 -7.59 4.91 22.35
N ILE A 167 -6.48 4.78 23.05
CA ILE A 167 -6.17 5.46 24.31
C ILE A 167 -5.67 6.87 24.02
N GLN A 168 -4.81 6.96 23.00
CA GLN A 168 -4.18 8.19 22.53
C GLN A 168 -3.85 8.01 21.05
N LYS A 169 -3.85 9.11 20.31
CA LYS A 169 -3.32 9.15 18.95
C LYS A 169 -2.43 10.36 18.75
N VAL A 170 -1.43 10.21 17.89
CA VAL A 170 -0.48 11.26 17.52
C VAL A 170 -0.27 11.24 16.01
N GLU A 171 0.25 12.33 15.46
CA GLU A 171 0.60 12.42 14.05
C GLU A 171 2.13 12.21 13.92
N ALA A 172 2.58 11.60 12.83
CA ALA A 172 4.01 11.50 12.53
C ALA A 172 4.52 12.77 11.82
N ASP A 173 5.77 13.11 12.08
CA ASP A 173 6.50 14.20 11.40
C ASP A 173 6.76 13.89 9.91
N GLU A 174 7.28 14.88 9.17
CA GLU A 174 7.63 14.72 7.76
C GLU A 174 8.68 13.63 7.48
N THR A 175 9.45 13.26 8.49
CA THR A 175 10.46 12.21 8.42
C THR A 175 9.91 10.86 8.87
N GLY A 176 8.65 10.77 9.32
CA GLY A 176 7.99 9.55 9.78
C GLY A 176 8.22 9.23 11.26
N SER A 177 8.79 10.13 12.05
CA SER A 177 8.96 9.93 13.49
C SER A 177 7.70 10.33 14.26
N PHE A 178 7.42 9.66 15.37
CA PHE A 178 6.30 9.97 16.26
C PHE A 178 6.67 9.73 17.71
N GLN A 179 5.93 10.37 18.62
CA GLN A 179 6.11 10.19 20.05
C GLN A 179 4.78 10.23 20.79
N LEU A 180 4.47 9.15 21.51
CA LEU A 180 3.38 9.05 22.48
C LEU A 180 3.97 9.26 23.88
N THR A 181 3.35 10.12 24.70
CA THR A 181 3.81 10.46 26.06
C THR A 181 2.66 10.47 27.04
N GLY A 182 2.96 10.28 28.33
CA GLY A 182 1.91 10.29 29.34
C GLY A 182 1.16 8.97 29.37
N ILE A 183 1.86 7.87 29.07
CA ILE A 183 1.29 6.52 29.02
C ILE A 183 1.41 5.90 30.42
N GLU A 184 0.34 5.25 30.86
CA GLU A 184 0.32 4.50 32.11
C GLU A 184 1.11 3.19 31.99
N ASN A 185 1.35 2.54 33.13
CA ASN A 185 1.96 1.21 33.13
C ASN A 185 0.97 0.19 32.57
N GLY A 186 1.41 -0.64 31.62
CA GLY A 186 0.52 -1.57 30.95
C GLY A 186 1.15 -2.26 29.75
N ARG A 187 0.32 -3.02 29.03
CA ARG A 187 0.67 -3.63 27.76
C ARG A 187 -0.16 -3.00 26.65
N TYR A 188 0.51 -2.62 25.58
CA TYR A 188 -0.08 -1.86 24.50
C TYR A 188 0.31 -2.42 23.14
N THR A 189 -0.49 -2.09 22.14
CA THR A 189 -0.10 -2.17 20.74
C THR A 189 -0.34 -0.83 20.07
N ILE A 190 0.32 -0.63 18.92
CA ILE A 190 0.18 0.57 18.11
C ILE A 190 -0.07 0.19 16.66
N ILE A 191 -0.78 1.06 15.96
CA ILE A 191 -0.97 0.98 14.52
C ILE A 191 -0.84 2.38 13.93
N ALA A 192 -0.15 2.46 12.80
CA ALA A 192 -0.07 3.65 11.98
C ALA A 192 -0.97 3.49 10.75
N LEU A 193 -1.66 4.56 10.38
CA LEU A 193 -2.54 4.62 9.21
C LEU A 193 -2.33 5.93 8.47
N GLU A 194 -2.34 5.89 7.14
CA GLU A 194 -2.39 7.13 6.36
C GLU A 194 -3.69 7.92 6.65
N GLY A 195 -3.54 9.18 7.03
CA GLY A 195 -4.62 10.08 7.42
C GLY A 195 -5.19 9.80 8.82
N ILE A 196 -6.40 10.30 9.06
CA ILE A 196 -7.02 10.28 10.39
C ILE A 196 -7.56 8.88 10.71
N ILE A 197 -7.24 8.37 11.91
CA ILE A 197 -7.76 7.13 12.47
C ILE A 197 -9.20 7.33 12.95
N SER A 198 -10.10 6.46 12.48
CA SER A 198 -11.50 6.41 12.95
C SER A 198 -12.02 4.98 13.11
N ASP A 199 -11.79 4.11 12.13
CA ASP A 199 -12.17 2.69 12.15
C ASP A 199 -11.07 1.89 11.47
N ILE A 200 -10.16 1.33 12.28
CA ILE A 200 -9.00 0.60 11.78
C ILE A 200 -9.42 -0.54 10.87
N GLY A 201 -10.40 -1.35 11.29
CA GLY A 201 -10.81 -2.55 10.57
C GLY A 201 -11.25 -2.26 9.14
N LYS A 202 -11.91 -1.11 8.91
CA LYS A 202 -12.26 -0.63 7.57
C LYS A 202 -11.13 0.10 6.87
N GLN A 203 -10.33 0.89 7.59
CA GLN A 203 -9.31 1.75 7.00
C GLN A 203 -8.09 0.98 6.49
N ILE A 204 -7.66 -0.09 7.17
CA ILE A 204 -6.56 -0.96 6.67
C ILE A 204 -6.87 -1.57 5.30
N ARG A 205 -8.16 -1.65 4.92
CA ARG A 205 -8.61 -2.19 3.63
C ARG A 205 -8.47 -1.21 2.47
N LYS A 206 -8.20 0.07 2.77
CA LYS A 206 -8.22 1.16 1.78
C LYS A 206 -7.01 2.09 1.88
N LYS A 207 -6.26 2.01 2.98
CA LYS A 207 -5.17 2.93 3.29
C LYS A 207 -3.93 2.15 3.67
N ASN A 208 -2.77 2.72 3.33
CA ASN A 208 -1.51 2.18 3.79
C ASN A 208 -1.46 2.22 5.31
N TYR A 209 -0.88 1.18 5.89
CA TYR A 209 -0.85 1.00 7.33
C TYR A 209 0.46 0.32 7.76
N ALA A 210 0.80 0.46 9.03
CA ALA A 210 1.90 -0.26 9.63
C ALA A 210 1.49 -0.74 11.02
N MET A 211 1.88 -1.96 11.38
CA MET A 211 1.63 -2.53 12.70
C MET A 211 2.95 -2.80 13.43
N LEU A 212 2.84 -2.96 14.74
CA LEU A 212 3.96 -3.32 15.61
C LEU A 212 4.55 -4.69 15.21
N THR A 213 5.88 -4.78 15.22
CA THR A 213 6.62 -6.02 14.88
C THR A 213 6.76 -7.00 16.05
N SER A 214 6.48 -6.56 17.28
CA SER A 214 6.26 -7.41 18.44
C SER A 214 4.75 -7.59 18.70
N SER A 215 4.38 -8.59 19.49
CA SER A 215 2.97 -8.79 19.86
C SER A 215 2.43 -7.60 20.65
N TYR A 216 3.23 -7.07 21.57
CA TYR A 216 2.90 -5.89 22.39
C TYR A 216 4.16 -5.15 22.84
N ILE A 217 3.94 -3.94 23.35
CA ILE A 217 4.88 -3.08 24.07
C ILE A 217 4.49 -3.10 25.54
N THR A 218 5.45 -3.26 26.44
CA THR A 218 5.23 -3.09 27.89
C THR A 218 5.81 -1.77 28.34
N ILE A 219 5.00 -0.99 29.05
CA ILE A 219 5.45 0.18 29.81
C ILE A 219 5.35 -0.18 31.29
N SER A 220 6.45 0.00 32.01
CA SER A 220 6.52 -0.25 33.44
C SER A 220 7.32 0.87 34.13
N SER A 221 7.31 0.87 35.46
CA SER A 221 8.13 1.81 36.23
C SER A 221 9.64 1.62 36.03
N GLU A 222 10.07 0.42 35.66
CA GLU A 222 11.48 0.10 35.38
C GLU A 222 11.86 0.41 33.92
N GLU A 223 10.91 0.25 33.01
CA GLU A 223 11.09 0.46 31.58
C GLU A 223 9.96 1.32 31.04
N ASN A 224 10.12 2.63 31.20
CA ASN A 224 9.12 3.64 30.86
C ASN A 224 9.31 4.24 29.47
N GLU A 225 10.39 3.94 28.76
CA GLU A 225 10.64 4.40 27.40
C GLU A 225 10.84 3.21 26.44
N LYS A 226 10.14 3.25 25.30
CA LYS A 226 10.24 2.24 24.25
C LYS A 226 10.45 2.90 22.89
N ASN A 227 11.32 2.29 22.08
CA ASN A 227 11.59 2.69 20.71
C ASN A 227 11.09 1.60 19.76
N VAL A 228 10.38 1.97 18.70
CA VAL A 228 9.81 1.00 17.74
C VAL A 228 10.01 1.44 16.30
N LYS A 229 10.17 0.47 15.41
CA LYS A 229 10.18 0.68 13.95
C LYS A 229 9.00 -0.04 13.33
N MET A 230 8.35 0.63 12.39
CA MET A 230 7.14 0.14 11.72
C MET A 230 7.30 0.34 10.22
N LEU A 231 6.95 -0.67 9.42
CA LEU A 231 7.02 -0.59 7.97
C LEU A 231 5.64 -0.30 7.39
N LEU A 232 5.49 0.88 6.77
CA LEU A 232 4.26 1.26 6.08
C LEU A 232 4.10 0.39 4.82
N SER A 233 2.98 -0.32 4.74
CA SER A 233 2.68 -1.27 3.69
C SER A 233 1.37 -0.91 2.99
N GLU A 234 1.18 -1.39 1.76
CA GLU A 234 -0.07 -1.19 1.02
C GLU A 234 -1.30 -1.75 1.77
N PRO A 235 -2.52 -1.27 1.41
CA PRO A 235 -3.74 -1.68 2.08
C PRO A 235 -3.99 -3.18 1.92
N LEU A 236 -4.62 -3.78 2.93
CA LEU A 236 -5.04 -5.17 2.91
C LEU A 236 -6.43 -5.28 2.26
N GLU A 237 -6.50 -4.98 0.96
CA GLU A 237 -7.76 -4.88 0.22
C GLU A 237 -8.59 -6.17 0.29
N LYS A 238 -9.92 -6.00 0.33
CA LYS A 238 -10.88 -7.09 0.13
C LYS A 238 -11.76 -6.74 -1.05
N LEU A 239 -11.69 -7.57 -2.08
CA LEU A 239 -12.50 -7.40 -3.28
C LEU A 239 -13.95 -7.74 -2.97
N GLN A 240 -14.84 -7.02 -3.66
CA GLN A 240 -16.28 -7.16 -3.51
C GLN A 240 -16.92 -7.22 -4.90
N ILE A 241 -17.96 -8.03 -5.03
CA ILE A 241 -18.78 -8.09 -6.26
C ILE A 241 -19.56 -6.77 -6.36
N THR A 242 -19.40 -6.07 -7.47
CA THR A 242 -20.15 -4.85 -7.77
C THR A 242 -21.29 -5.08 -8.74
N SER A 243 -21.13 -6.03 -9.67
CA SER A 243 -22.18 -6.42 -10.59
C SER A 243 -22.00 -7.86 -11.06
N VAL A 244 -23.11 -8.42 -11.52
CA VAL A 244 -23.18 -9.72 -12.18
C VAL A 244 -23.90 -9.52 -13.50
N GLU A 245 -23.26 -9.92 -14.59
CA GLU A 245 -23.80 -9.83 -15.95
C GLU A 245 -23.87 -11.23 -16.54
N MET A 246 -25.08 -11.67 -16.88
CA MET A 246 -25.26 -12.97 -17.53
C MET A 246 -24.66 -12.96 -18.94
N GLN A 247 -23.89 -14.00 -19.26
CA GLN A 247 -23.36 -14.23 -20.61
C GLN A 247 -24.20 -15.26 -21.37
N SER A 248 -24.67 -16.30 -20.66
CA SER A 248 -25.59 -17.31 -21.16
C SER A 248 -26.47 -17.84 -20.02
N GLN A 249 -27.29 -18.86 -20.26
CA GLN A 249 -28.12 -19.49 -19.22
C GLN A 249 -27.27 -20.12 -18.10
N TYR A 250 -26.03 -20.51 -18.40
CA TYR A 250 -25.14 -21.26 -17.50
C TYR A 250 -23.87 -20.51 -17.12
N CYS A 251 -23.73 -19.24 -17.53
CA CYS A 251 -22.51 -18.47 -17.34
C CYS A 251 -22.82 -17.02 -16.97
N SER A 252 -22.15 -16.52 -15.92
CA SER A 252 -22.18 -15.11 -15.55
C SER A 252 -20.77 -14.56 -15.44
N GLN A 253 -20.62 -13.29 -15.81
CA GLN A 253 -19.42 -12.50 -15.54
C GLN A 253 -19.65 -11.65 -14.29
N LEU A 254 -18.80 -11.87 -13.30
CA LEU A 254 -18.68 -11.00 -12.13
C LEU A 254 -17.78 -9.82 -12.50
N THR A 255 -18.18 -8.62 -12.08
CA THR A 255 -17.27 -7.48 -12.00
C THR A 255 -16.99 -7.17 -10.54
N LEU A 256 -15.71 -7.05 -10.19
CA LEU A 256 -15.26 -6.69 -8.85
C LEU A 256 -15.01 -5.18 -8.73
N ASN A 257 -14.93 -4.68 -7.51
CA ASN A 257 -14.70 -3.26 -7.21
C ASN A 257 -13.37 -2.67 -7.73
N ASN A 258 -12.41 -3.50 -8.10
CA ASN A 258 -11.18 -3.11 -8.81
C ASN A 258 -11.32 -3.19 -10.35
N ASN A 259 -12.54 -3.41 -10.87
CA ASN A 259 -12.88 -3.65 -12.27
C ASN A 259 -12.36 -4.97 -12.88
N SER A 260 -11.76 -5.87 -12.09
CA SER A 260 -11.42 -7.19 -12.60
C SER A 260 -12.69 -7.99 -12.87
N LYS A 261 -12.65 -8.80 -13.92
CA LYS A 261 -13.78 -9.62 -14.37
C LYS A 261 -13.46 -11.09 -14.21
N GLU A 262 -14.43 -11.86 -13.75
CA GLU A 262 -14.29 -13.29 -13.55
C GLU A 262 -15.56 -14.01 -13.99
N LEU A 263 -15.41 -15.16 -14.65
CA LEU A 263 -16.54 -15.98 -15.05
C LEU A 263 -16.90 -16.95 -13.93
N ILE A 264 -18.19 -17.10 -13.67
CA ILE A 264 -18.76 -18.14 -12.82
C ILE A 264 -19.77 -18.96 -13.61
N ILE A 265 -19.89 -20.22 -13.21
CA ILE A 265 -20.80 -21.17 -13.81
C ILE A 265 -22.03 -21.25 -12.93
N ILE A 266 -23.19 -21.27 -13.58
CA ILE A 266 -24.46 -21.52 -12.93
C ILE A 266 -24.75 -23.01 -13.07
N ASP A 267 -25.11 -23.64 -11.95
CA ASP A 267 -25.49 -25.04 -11.93
C ASP A 267 -26.65 -25.30 -12.90
N SER A 268 -26.44 -26.26 -13.80
CA SER A 268 -27.43 -26.69 -14.79
C SER A 268 -28.75 -27.19 -14.19
N LEU A 269 -28.77 -27.53 -12.90
CA LEU A 269 -29.97 -27.94 -12.17
C LEU A 269 -30.89 -26.76 -11.81
N LEU A 270 -30.40 -25.51 -11.90
CA LEU A 270 -31.18 -24.31 -11.61
C LEU A 270 -31.99 -23.87 -12.82
N SER A 271 -33.22 -23.43 -12.57
CA SER A 271 -34.17 -22.96 -13.58
C SER A 271 -34.37 -21.45 -13.51
N PRO A 272 -34.71 -20.78 -14.62
CA PRO A 272 -35.12 -19.38 -14.59
C PRO A 272 -36.18 -19.10 -13.52
N GLY A 273 -35.93 -18.10 -12.68
CA GLY A 273 -36.71 -17.79 -11.49
C GLY A 273 -36.07 -18.23 -10.16
N ASP A 274 -35.09 -19.14 -10.19
CA ASP A 274 -34.36 -19.57 -9.00
C ASP A 274 -33.40 -18.49 -8.47
N SER A 275 -33.18 -18.50 -7.16
CA SER A 275 -32.18 -17.64 -6.52
C SER A 275 -30.79 -18.26 -6.63
N ILE A 276 -29.86 -17.51 -7.22
CA ILE A 276 -28.45 -17.87 -7.25
C ILE A 276 -27.74 -17.15 -6.11
N PHE A 277 -26.96 -17.88 -5.33
CA PHE A 277 -26.10 -17.36 -4.29
C PHE A 277 -24.65 -17.57 -4.69
N ILE A 278 -23.90 -16.47 -4.79
CA ILE A 278 -22.48 -16.52 -5.17
C ILE A 278 -21.65 -16.61 -3.90
N HIS A 279 -21.03 -17.76 -3.69
CA HIS A 279 -20.01 -17.99 -2.67
C HIS A 279 -18.63 -17.92 -3.32
N LEU A 280 -17.92 -16.82 -3.07
CA LEU A 280 -16.61 -16.55 -3.68
C LEU A 280 -15.56 -16.37 -2.60
N GLU A 281 -14.53 -17.22 -2.64
CA GLU A 281 -13.33 -17.07 -1.80
C GLU A 281 -12.25 -16.31 -2.58
N LYS A 282 -11.59 -15.37 -1.90
CA LYS A 282 -10.47 -14.61 -2.43
C LYS A 282 -9.32 -14.57 -1.45
N THR A 283 -8.14 -14.37 -2.00
CA THR A 283 -6.92 -14.21 -1.22
C THR A 283 -6.31 -12.86 -1.54
N ASN A 284 -5.95 -12.10 -0.51
CA ASN A 284 -5.08 -10.94 -0.65
C ASN A 284 -3.67 -11.29 -0.15
N ARG A 285 -2.84 -10.28 0.05
CA ARG A 285 -1.45 -10.45 0.44
C ARG A 285 -1.23 -11.26 1.73
N LEU A 286 -2.15 -11.22 2.70
CA LEU A 286 -1.95 -11.81 4.04
C LEU A 286 -3.07 -12.74 4.52
N GLU A 287 -4.25 -12.72 3.89
CA GLU A 287 -5.36 -13.56 4.30
C GLU A 287 -6.25 -14.01 3.15
N THR A 288 -6.84 -15.18 3.34
CA THR A 288 -7.97 -15.68 2.57
C THR A 288 -9.26 -15.24 3.23
N TYR A 289 -10.23 -14.78 2.44
CA TYR A 289 -11.49 -14.25 2.91
C TYR A 289 -12.64 -14.63 1.98
N GLN A 290 -13.82 -14.76 2.59
CA GLN A 290 -15.07 -14.88 1.87
C GLN A 290 -15.52 -13.49 1.41
N VAL A 291 -15.83 -13.36 0.13
CA VAL A 291 -16.45 -12.16 -0.43
C VAL A 291 -17.88 -12.07 0.10
N LEU A 292 -18.38 -10.85 0.32
CA LEU A 292 -19.75 -10.64 0.77
C LEU A 292 -20.72 -11.29 -0.24
N GLU A 293 -21.65 -12.09 0.27
CA GLU A 293 -22.60 -12.83 -0.55
C GLU A 293 -23.36 -11.88 -1.48
N TYR A 294 -23.41 -12.27 -2.75
CA TYR A 294 -24.19 -11.61 -3.77
C TYR A 294 -25.22 -12.60 -4.30
N SER A 295 -26.48 -12.17 -4.37
CA SER A 295 -27.57 -13.01 -4.87
C SER A 295 -28.36 -12.31 -5.97
N PHE A 296 -28.82 -13.07 -6.95
CA PHE A 296 -29.71 -12.58 -7.99
C PHE A 296 -30.68 -13.68 -8.42
N ILE A 297 -31.77 -13.29 -9.08
CA ILE A 297 -32.73 -14.23 -9.67
C ILE A 297 -32.25 -14.61 -11.05
N LEU A 298 -32.13 -15.91 -11.34
CA LEU A 298 -31.72 -16.44 -12.63
C LEU A 298 -32.73 -15.99 -13.71
N PRO A 299 -32.33 -15.14 -14.68
CA PRO A 299 -33.22 -14.79 -15.77
C PRO A 299 -33.33 -15.93 -16.79
N GLU A 300 -34.38 -15.89 -17.60
CA GLU A 300 -34.47 -16.73 -18.80
C GLU A 300 -33.60 -16.09 -19.89
N ILE A 301 -32.61 -16.83 -20.37
CA ILE A 301 -31.73 -16.40 -21.47
C ILE A 301 -31.76 -17.46 -22.55
N ARG A 302 -32.14 -17.04 -23.75
CA ARG A 302 -31.98 -17.88 -24.93
C ARG A 302 -30.57 -17.73 -25.44
N ASP A 303 -29.76 -18.75 -25.18
CA ASP A 303 -28.44 -18.82 -25.74
C ASP A 303 -28.51 -19.24 -27.20
N THR A 304 -27.88 -18.45 -28.05
CA THR A 304 -27.81 -18.66 -29.50
C THR A 304 -26.38 -18.45 -30.02
N LEU A 305 -25.44 -18.15 -29.12
CA LEU A 305 -24.06 -17.88 -29.46
C LEU A 305 -23.29 -19.18 -29.36
N ALA A 306 -22.37 -19.39 -30.29
CA ALA A 306 -21.50 -20.55 -30.26
C ALA A 306 -20.26 -20.28 -29.40
N PRO A 307 -19.64 -21.33 -28.82
CA PRO A 307 -18.43 -21.17 -28.02
C PRO A 307 -17.30 -20.61 -28.88
N VAL A 308 -16.57 -19.65 -28.34
CA VAL A 308 -15.39 -19.03 -28.96
C VAL A 308 -14.15 -19.38 -28.16
N LEU A 309 -13.05 -19.69 -28.85
CA LEU A 309 -11.76 -19.84 -28.19
C LEU A 309 -11.20 -18.45 -27.86
N SER A 310 -11.33 -18.05 -26.60
CA SER A 310 -10.89 -16.75 -26.07
C SER A 310 -9.37 -16.65 -25.96
N GLN A 311 -8.70 -17.72 -25.52
CA GLN A 311 -7.25 -17.72 -25.31
C GLN A 311 -6.66 -19.11 -25.52
N SER A 312 -5.41 -19.15 -26.01
CA SER A 312 -4.58 -20.35 -26.03
C SER A 312 -3.14 -20.00 -25.70
N PHE A 313 -2.49 -20.71 -24.78
CA PHE A 313 -1.10 -20.46 -24.39
C PHE A 313 -0.41 -21.73 -23.89
N PHE A 314 0.92 -21.74 -23.96
CA PHE A 314 1.78 -22.82 -23.46
C PHE A 314 2.59 -22.30 -22.27
N GLU A 315 2.45 -22.91 -21.10
CA GLU A 315 3.17 -22.52 -19.89
C GLU A 315 3.46 -23.76 -19.05
N SER A 316 4.69 -23.88 -18.54
CA SER A 316 5.11 -25.00 -17.67
C SER A 316 4.74 -26.39 -18.21
N ASP A 317 5.05 -26.67 -19.48
CA ASP A 317 4.75 -27.92 -20.20
C ASP A 317 3.26 -28.28 -20.35
N ILE A 318 2.36 -27.33 -20.11
CA ILE A 318 0.92 -27.48 -20.28
C ILE A 318 0.41 -26.49 -21.33
N PHE A 319 -0.28 -26.99 -22.36
CA PHE A 319 -1.02 -26.14 -23.27
C PHE A 319 -2.45 -25.94 -22.76
N THR A 320 -2.83 -24.69 -22.53
CA THR A 320 -4.16 -24.34 -22.00
C THR A 320 -4.99 -23.66 -23.08
N LEU A 321 -6.24 -24.09 -23.21
CA LEU A 321 -7.27 -23.49 -24.05
C LEU A 321 -8.39 -22.95 -23.14
N ILE A 322 -8.82 -21.71 -23.38
CA ILE A 322 -9.89 -21.05 -22.62
C ILE A 322 -10.97 -20.61 -23.60
N PHE A 323 -12.21 -21.04 -23.34
CA PHE A 323 -13.38 -20.73 -24.17
C PHE A 323 -14.24 -19.63 -23.52
N SER A 324 -15.13 -19.02 -24.31
CA SER A 324 -16.05 -17.97 -23.86
C SER A 324 -17.14 -18.45 -22.90
N GLU A 325 -17.38 -19.75 -22.86
CA GLU A 325 -18.47 -20.38 -22.11
C GLU A 325 -18.17 -21.85 -21.80
N PRO A 326 -18.98 -22.51 -20.96
CA PRO A 326 -18.85 -23.94 -20.68
C PRO A 326 -19.02 -24.81 -21.93
N ILE A 327 -18.13 -25.79 -22.11
CA ILE A 327 -18.07 -26.62 -23.32
C ILE A 327 -18.08 -28.12 -23.03
N ASN A 328 -18.57 -28.88 -24.00
CA ASN A 328 -18.46 -30.31 -24.11
C ASN A 328 -17.60 -30.67 -25.33
N LEU A 329 -16.47 -31.33 -25.11
CA LEU A 329 -15.58 -31.82 -26.17
C LEU A 329 -15.72 -33.33 -26.35
N ASN A 330 -15.76 -33.76 -27.60
CA ASN A 330 -15.52 -35.16 -27.95
C ASN A 330 -14.02 -35.51 -27.79
N VAL A 331 -13.70 -36.78 -27.58
CA VAL A 331 -12.32 -37.29 -27.51
C VAL A 331 -11.49 -36.98 -28.77
N ASN A 332 -12.14 -36.78 -29.91
CA ASN A 332 -11.49 -36.43 -31.18
C ASN A 332 -11.51 -34.93 -31.48
N ALA A 333 -11.97 -34.09 -30.56
CA ALA A 333 -12.05 -32.64 -30.77
C ALA A 333 -10.69 -31.98 -31.00
N ILE A 334 -9.60 -32.57 -30.49
CA ILE A 334 -8.26 -32.02 -30.57
C ILE A 334 -7.34 -33.05 -31.24
N VAL A 335 -6.74 -32.68 -32.37
CA VAL A 335 -5.88 -33.58 -33.14
C VAL A 335 -4.56 -32.93 -33.53
N SER A 336 -3.54 -33.75 -33.78
CA SER A 336 -2.32 -33.36 -34.50
C SER A 336 -2.23 -34.13 -35.80
N THR A 337 -2.01 -33.43 -36.92
CA THR A 337 -1.85 -34.08 -38.22
C THR A 337 -0.38 -34.41 -38.47
N GLN A 338 -0.09 -35.69 -38.66
CA GLN A 338 1.22 -36.20 -39.11
C GLN A 338 0.99 -37.05 -40.36
N ASP A 339 1.71 -36.75 -41.44
CA ASP A 339 1.65 -37.50 -42.71
C ASP A 339 0.22 -37.75 -43.23
N SER A 340 -0.62 -36.70 -43.18
CA SER A 340 -2.04 -36.73 -43.58
C SER A 340 -2.95 -37.62 -42.74
N VAL A 341 -2.49 -38.06 -41.57
CA VAL A 341 -3.31 -38.77 -40.56
C VAL A 341 -3.51 -37.88 -39.35
N ASP A 342 -4.75 -37.74 -38.91
CA ASP A 342 -5.10 -37.02 -37.68
C ASP A 342 -5.00 -37.96 -36.48
N ILE A 343 -4.18 -37.56 -35.51
CA ILE A 343 -3.93 -38.29 -34.27
C ILE A 343 -4.58 -37.52 -33.13
N SER A 344 -5.55 -38.13 -32.44
CA SER A 344 -6.22 -37.52 -31.30
C SER A 344 -5.25 -37.23 -30.16
N ILE A 345 -5.33 -36.02 -29.62
CA ILE A 345 -4.50 -35.55 -28.51
C ILE A 345 -5.31 -35.68 -27.21
N PRO A 346 -4.80 -36.41 -26.20
CA PRO A 346 -5.48 -36.51 -24.91
C PRO A 346 -5.49 -35.14 -24.21
N PHE A 347 -6.63 -34.82 -23.59
CA PHE A 347 -6.83 -33.59 -22.85
C PHE A 347 -7.61 -33.86 -21.56
N SER A 348 -7.59 -32.89 -20.64
CA SER A 348 -8.43 -32.91 -19.45
C SER A 348 -9.02 -31.53 -19.19
N TYR A 349 -10.19 -31.50 -18.55
CA TYR A 349 -10.80 -30.26 -18.10
C TYR A 349 -10.05 -29.73 -16.88
N LYS A 350 -9.62 -28.47 -16.94
CA LYS A 350 -9.17 -27.73 -15.75
C LYS A 350 -10.39 -27.17 -15.01
N ASN A 351 -11.37 -26.72 -15.76
CA ASN A 351 -12.73 -26.36 -15.36
C ASN A 351 -13.61 -26.39 -16.62
N GLU A 352 -14.89 -26.07 -16.51
CA GLU A 352 -15.90 -26.26 -17.54
C GLU A 352 -15.69 -25.41 -18.81
N PHE A 353 -14.89 -24.34 -18.73
CA PHE A 353 -14.53 -23.46 -19.87
C PHE A 353 -13.05 -23.57 -20.28
N SER A 354 -12.23 -24.37 -19.57
CA SER A 354 -10.79 -24.47 -19.80
C SER A 354 -10.31 -25.90 -19.93
N ILE A 355 -9.59 -26.17 -21.02
CA ILE A 355 -8.96 -27.46 -21.31
C ILE A 355 -7.45 -27.35 -21.13
N ILE A 356 -6.85 -28.37 -20.54
CA ILE A 356 -5.41 -28.53 -20.46
C ILE A 356 -4.97 -29.77 -21.25
N ILE A 357 -3.86 -29.60 -21.96
CA ILE A 357 -3.19 -30.68 -22.68
C ILE A 357 -1.77 -30.78 -22.10
N PRO A 358 -1.56 -31.72 -21.16
CA PRO A 358 -0.24 -31.90 -20.56
C PRO A 358 0.71 -32.63 -21.52
N ASN A 359 2.01 -32.39 -21.37
CA ASN A 359 3.08 -33.19 -21.99
C ASN A 359 3.03 -33.29 -23.52
N ILE A 360 2.70 -32.20 -24.22
CA ILE A 360 2.69 -32.20 -25.69
C ILE A 360 4.12 -32.42 -26.22
N PRO A 361 4.38 -33.47 -27.03
CA PRO A 361 5.72 -33.77 -27.54
C PRO A 361 6.36 -32.62 -28.29
N ASP A 362 7.69 -32.52 -28.20
CA ASP A 362 8.41 -31.37 -28.77
C ASP A 362 8.29 -31.22 -30.29
N THR A 363 8.06 -32.35 -30.95
CA THR A 363 7.82 -32.48 -32.38
C THR A 363 6.49 -31.87 -32.83
N VAL A 364 5.50 -31.76 -31.94
CA VAL A 364 4.20 -31.17 -32.25
C VAL A 364 4.30 -29.65 -32.16
N LYS A 365 4.27 -28.98 -33.32
CA LYS A 365 4.31 -27.51 -33.44
C LYS A 365 2.95 -26.85 -33.63
N LYS A 366 1.95 -27.66 -34.01
CA LYS A 366 0.58 -27.21 -34.22
C LYS A 366 -0.40 -28.29 -33.79
N ILE A 367 -1.55 -27.86 -33.30
CA ILE A 367 -2.73 -28.70 -33.04
C ILE A 367 -3.92 -28.13 -33.80
N GLN A 368 -4.92 -28.98 -34.00
CA GLN A 368 -6.14 -28.63 -34.69
C GLN A 368 -7.33 -28.89 -33.78
N LEU A 369 -8.26 -27.94 -33.73
CA LEU A 369 -9.57 -28.11 -33.10
C LEU A 369 -10.60 -28.38 -34.19
N LEU A 370 -11.32 -29.50 -34.06
CA LEU A 370 -12.40 -29.88 -34.96
C LEU A 370 -13.72 -29.33 -34.41
N GLY A 371 -14.29 -28.33 -35.08
CA GLY A 371 -15.42 -27.57 -34.54
C GLY A 371 -16.68 -28.40 -34.31
N GLU A 372 -16.95 -29.38 -35.19
CA GLU A 372 -18.10 -30.30 -35.07
C GLU A 372 -18.08 -31.17 -33.79
N HIS A 373 -16.94 -31.18 -33.09
CA HIS A 373 -16.71 -31.96 -31.88
C HIS A 373 -16.65 -31.09 -30.62
N ILE A 374 -16.94 -29.79 -30.75
CA ILE A 374 -16.92 -28.82 -29.67
C ILE A 374 -18.28 -28.13 -29.67
N GLN A 375 -19.03 -28.30 -28.58
CA GLN A 375 -20.32 -27.65 -28.38
C GLN A 375 -20.36 -27.01 -27.00
N ASP A 376 -21.15 -25.96 -26.83
CA ASP A 376 -21.46 -25.44 -25.49
C ASP A 376 -22.48 -26.33 -24.76
N TRP A 377 -22.95 -25.89 -23.60
CA TRP A 377 -24.02 -26.57 -22.84
C TRP A 377 -25.43 -26.31 -23.38
N ALA A 378 -25.63 -25.28 -24.19
CA ALA A 378 -26.89 -24.99 -24.87
C ALA A 378 -27.05 -25.77 -26.20
N GLY A 379 -25.99 -26.44 -26.66
CA GLY A 379 -25.94 -27.22 -27.89
C GLY A 379 -25.48 -26.44 -29.12
N ASN A 380 -24.97 -25.21 -28.99
CA ASN A 380 -24.41 -24.49 -30.14
C ASN A 380 -23.01 -25.03 -30.45
N ILE A 381 -22.75 -25.24 -31.73
CA ILE A 381 -21.51 -25.87 -32.22
C ILE A 381 -20.46 -24.79 -32.49
N PHE A 382 -19.22 -25.07 -32.12
CA PHE A 382 -18.07 -24.20 -32.38
C PHE A 382 -18.04 -23.77 -33.86
N PRO A 383 -17.95 -22.45 -34.13
CA PRO A 383 -18.30 -21.93 -35.46
C PRO A 383 -17.26 -22.27 -36.53
N ASP A 384 -15.98 -22.38 -36.14
CA ASP A 384 -14.91 -22.76 -37.06
C ASP A 384 -14.89 -24.28 -37.22
N SER A 385 -15.19 -24.81 -38.41
CA SER A 385 -15.10 -26.25 -38.67
C SER A 385 -13.70 -26.82 -38.37
N LEU A 386 -12.66 -26.01 -38.55
CA LEU A 386 -11.27 -26.35 -38.26
C LEU A 386 -10.49 -25.13 -37.76
N LYS A 387 -9.98 -25.17 -36.52
CA LYS A 387 -9.09 -24.14 -35.96
C LYS A 387 -7.68 -24.67 -35.80
N ILE A 388 -6.69 -24.01 -36.40
CA ILE A 388 -5.28 -24.40 -36.26
C ILE A 388 -4.60 -23.51 -35.21
N LEU A 389 -4.03 -24.12 -34.18
CA LEU A 389 -3.29 -23.43 -33.12
C LEU A 389 -1.81 -23.78 -33.22
N ARG A 390 -0.95 -22.76 -33.22
CA ARG A 390 0.51 -22.94 -33.15
C ARG A 390 0.95 -22.93 -31.69
N ILE A 391 1.79 -23.89 -31.33
CA ILE A 391 2.38 -23.94 -29.99
C ILE A 391 3.67 -23.13 -30.04
N ALA A 392 3.62 -21.92 -29.50
CA ALA A 392 4.80 -21.11 -29.24
C ALA A 392 5.39 -21.57 -27.90
N ARG A 393 6.53 -22.27 -27.94
CA ARG A 393 7.29 -22.59 -26.74
C ARG A 393 8.31 -21.47 -26.49
N PRO A 394 8.50 -21.04 -25.23
CA PRO A 394 9.63 -20.18 -24.91
C PRO A 394 10.91 -20.89 -25.37
N GLU A 395 11.73 -20.22 -26.17
CA GLU A 395 13.11 -20.67 -26.33
C GLU A 395 13.74 -20.59 -24.95
N ILE A 396 14.30 -21.71 -24.47
CA ILE A 396 15.18 -21.68 -23.30
C ILE A 396 16.41 -20.92 -23.80
N GLU A 397 16.42 -19.60 -23.64
CA GLU A 397 17.68 -18.88 -23.60
C GLU A 397 18.44 -19.52 -22.44
N ASP A 398 19.44 -20.33 -22.78
CA ASP A 398 20.57 -20.58 -21.90
C ASP A 398 21.14 -19.20 -21.55
N GLU A 399 20.57 -18.54 -20.54
CA GLU A 399 21.18 -17.39 -19.91
C GLU A 399 22.53 -17.89 -19.41
N LEU A 400 23.56 -17.67 -20.22
CA LEU A 400 24.95 -17.86 -19.87
C LEU A 400 25.13 -17.32 -18.44
N LYS A 401 25.38 -18.24 -17.50
CA LYS A 401 25.60 -17.99 -16.06
C LYS A 401 26.78 -17.05 -15.84
N ASN A 402 26.56 -15.78 -16.12
CA ASN A 402 27.53 -14.69 -16.09
C ASN A 402 27.13 -13.64 -15.04
N GLY A 403 26.14 -13.90 -14.18
CA GLY A 403 25.77 -12.99 -13.10
C GLY A 403 26.81 -12.93 -11.98
N GLY A 404 26.64 -11.96 -11.09
CA GLY A 404 27.40 -11.84 -9.83
C GLY A 404 26.67 -12.48 -8.66
N ASN A 405 27.35 -12.62 -7.53
CA ASN A 405 26.80 -13.19 -6.31
C ASN A 405 26.84 -12.17 -5.16
N ILE A 406 25.90 -12.27 -4.23
CA ILE A 406 25.91 -11.54 -2.95
C ILE A 406 25.85 -12.55 -1.82
N MET A 407 26.75 -12.43 -0.85
CA MET A 407 26.85 -13.33 0.29
C MET A 407 27.00 -12.53 1.59
N GLY A 408 26.34 -13.01 2.64
CA GLY A 408 26.36 -12.32 3.91
C GLY A 408 25.76 -13.11 5.05
N PHE A 409 25.70 -12.45 6.20
CA PHE A 409 25.16 -13.00 7.43
C PHE A 409 23.95 -12.20 7.92
N VAL A 410 23.07 -12.86 8.65
CA VAL A 410 21.98 -12.22 9.37
C VAL A 410 22.26 -12.32 10.86
N ASN A 411 22.33 -11.17 11.53
CA ASN A 411 22.32 -11.11 12.97
C ASN A 411 20.88 -11.00 13.46
N TYR A 412 20.36 -12.13 13.93
CA TYR A 412 19.00 -12.28 14.46
C TYR A 412 19.04 -13.28 15.62
N ASP A 413 18.40 -12.92 16.73
CA ASP A 413 18.44 -13.68 17.99
C ASP A 413 17.21 -14.56 18.21
N ASP A 414 16.15 -14.36 17.43
CA ASP A 414 14.91 -15.13 17.51
C ASP A 414 14.93 -16.33 16.54
N ASN A 415 13.96 -17.24 16.70
CA ASN A 415 13.92 -18.53 16.00
C ASN A 415 13.03 -18.55 14.75
N TYR A 416 12.58 -17.39 14.27
CA TYR A 416 11.76 -17.32 13.06
C TYR A 416 12.62 -17.45 11.80
N PRO A 417 12.19 -18.20 10.78
CA PRO A 417 12.87 -18.22 9.48
C PRO A 417 12.93 -16.81 8.89
N ILE A 418 14.03 -16.49 8.21
CA ILE A 418 14.26 -15.18 7.60
C ILE A 418 14.36 -15.33 6.09
N LYS A 419 13.63 -14.47 5.39
CA LYS A 419 13.77 -14.26 3.94
C LYS A 419 14.59 -12.99 3.70
N ILE A 420 15.49 -13.02 2.72
CA ILE A 420 16.20 -11.84 2.22
C ILE A 420 15.71 -11.56 0.81
N GLU A 421 15.35 -10.30 0.54
CA GLU A 421 15.02 -9.78 -0.78
C GLU A 421 16.18 -8.91 -1.29
N ALA A 422 16.58 -9.14 -2.55
CA ALA A 422 17.45 -8.26 -3.31
C ALA A 422 16.68 -7.65 -4.48
N GLN A 423 16.52 -6.32 -4.48
CA GLN A 423 15.87 -5.59 -5.56
C GLN A 423 16.88 -4.79 -6.38
N LYS A 424 16.87 -4.97 -7.70
CA LYS A 424 17.72 -4.19 -8.61
C LYS A 424 17.19 -2.78 -8.76
N ILE A 425 18.02 -1.77 -8.54
CA ILE A 425 17.65 -0.36 -8.71
C ILE A 425 17.37 -0.07 -10.19
N GLY A 426 16.22 0.54 -10.48
CA GLY A 426 15.78 0.86 -11.84
C GLY A 426 15.08 -0.30 -12.57
N SER A 427 14.82 -1.42 -11.88
CA SER A 427 14.05 -2.56 -12.40
C SER A 427 13.03 -3.03 -11.35
N ASN A 428 11.98 -3.72 -11.81
CA ASN A 428 11.03 -4.42 -10.94
C ASN A 428 11.51 -5.84 -10.56
N SER A 429 12.70 -6.24 -11.00
CA SER A 429 13.29 -7.54 -10.68
C SER A 429 13.65 -7.64 -9.20
N LYS A 430 13.04 -8.62 -8.53
CA LYS A 430 13.26 -9.00 -7.14
C LYS A 430 13.77 -10.44 -7.10
N HIS A 431 14.69 -10.71 -6.20
CA HIS A 431 15.20 -12.05 -5.93
C HIS A 431 15.06 -12.34 -4.45
N PHE A 432 14.71 -13.56 -4.09
CA PHE A 432 14.52 -13.99 -2.71
C PHE A 432 15.40 -15.19 -2.38
N VAL A 433 15.94 -15.22 -1.16
CA VAL A 433 16.69 -16.37 -0.63
C VAL A 433 16.37 -16.60 0.84
N ASN A 434 16.43 -17.86 1.25
CA ASN A 434 16.29 -18.26 2.65
C ASN A 434 17.62 -18.11 3.38
N VAL A 435 17.55 -17.71 4.65
CA VAL A 435 18.71 -17.71 5.54
C VAL A 435 18.88 -19.09 6.16
N ASN A 436 20.04 -19.69 5.98
CA ASN A 436 20.41 -20.98 6.56
C ASN A 436 21.63 -20.83 7.46
N ASN A 437 21.55 -21.27 8.73
CA ASN A 437 22.63 -21.12 9.71
C ASN A 437 23.18 -19.68 9.77
N LYS A 438 22.27 -18.69 9.84
CA LYS A 438 22.58 -17.25 9.82
C LYS A 438 23.29 -16.73 8.55
N LYS A 439 23.36 -17.52 7.46
CA LYS A 439 23.99 -17.15 6.19
C LYS A 439 22.97 -17.13 5.05
N TYR A 440 23.21 -16.27 4.06
CA TYR A 440 22.44 -16.25 2.82
C TYR A 440 23.35 -16.03 1.61
N LYS A 441 22.89 -16.46 0.43
CA LYS A 441 23.62 -16.30 -0.84
C LYS A 441 22.65 -16.09 -2.00
N PHE A 442 22.75 -14.96 -2.67
CA PHE A 442 22.22 -14.77 -4.01
C PHE A 442 23.24 -15.24 -5.05
N SER A 443 22.77 -15.94 -6.07
CA SER A 443 23.62 -16.42 -7.16
C SER A 443 23.11 -15.94 -8.52
N ASN A 444 24.03 -15.66 -9.43
CA ASN A 444 23.71 -15.30 -10.83
C ASN A 444 22.82 -14.05 -10.97
N LEU A 445 23.02 -13.04 -10.13
CA LEU A 445 22.35 -11.75 -10.26
C LEU A 445 22.89 -10.97 -11.46
N SER A 446 21.99 -10.39 -12.25
CA SER A 446 22.39 -9.49 -13.35
C SER A 446 23.23 -8.32 -12.84
N SER A 447 24.14 -7.78 -13.65
CA SER A 447 24.96 -6.64 -13.19
C SER A 447 24.12 -5.38 -12.94
N GLY A 448 24.44 -4.65 -11.87
CA GLY A 448 23.78 -3.41 -11.48
C GLY A 448 23.80 -3.15 -9.97
N LEU A 449 23.16 -2.06 -9.55
CA LEU A 449 23.02 -1.71 -8.14
C LEU A 449 21.81 -2.39 -7.51
N TYR A 450 21.96 -2.92 -6.31
CA TYR A 450 20.91 -3.62 -5.57
C TYR A 450 20.67 -2.99 -4.19
N LYS A 451 19.41 -3.02 -3.74
CA LYS A 451 19.01 -2.79 -2.35
C LYS A 451 18.62 -4.11 -1.73
N LEU A 452 19.06 -4.34 -0.48
CA LEU A 452 18.78 -5.56 0.26
C LEU A 452 18.05 -5.26 1.55
N TRP A 453 17.13 -6.13 1.89
CA TRP A 453 16.47 -6.15 3.20
C TRP A 453 16.04 -7.57 3.53
N GLY A 454 15.79 -7.83 4.80
CA GLY A 454 15.30 -9.12 5.28
C GLY A 454 14.11 -8.96 6.20
N PHE A 455 13.29 -10.00 6.27
CA PHE A 455 12.14 -10.05 7.17
C PHE A 455 11.84 -11.47 7.63
N GLU A 456 11.09 -11.58 8.73
CA GLU A 456 10.58 -12.87 9.20
C GLU A 456 9.55 -13.45 8.23
N GLU A 457 9.78 -14.70 7.82
CA GLU A 457 8.88 -15.49 6.99
C GLU A 457 7.75 -16.08 7.86
N ILE A 458 6.87 -15.20 8.36
CA ILE A 458 5.68 -15.56 9.15
C ILE A 458 4.37 -15.43 8.36
N ASN A 459 4.46 -15.18 7.05
CA ASN A 459 3.30 -15.19 6.17
C ASN A 459 3.01 -16.64 5.75
N ASN A 460 1.82 -17.14 6.09
CA ASN A 460 1.42 -18.52 5.82
C ASN A 460 0.95 -18.75 4.37
N LEU A 461 0.68 -17.68 3.61
CA LEU A 461 0.20 -17.77 2.23
C LEU A 461 1.35 -17.73 1.23
N ASP A 462 2.30 -16.81 1.45
CA ASP A 462 3.44 -16.60 0.56
C ASP A 462 4.64 -16.11 1.38
N GLY A 463 5.70 -16.93 1.43
CA GLY A 463 6.92 -16.62 2.18
C GLY A 463 7.79 -15.51 1.58
N GLU A 464 7.57 -15.14 0.31
CA GLU A 464 8.25 -14.02 -0.35
C GLU A 464 7.57 -12.68 -0.07
N VAL A 465 6.43 -12.71 0.62
CA VAL A 465 5.63 -11.54 0.95
C VAL A 465 5.77 -11.19 2.42
N TYR A 466 6.24 -9.96 2.68
CA TYR A 466 6.33 -9.41 4.03
C TYR A 466 4.98 -9.39 4.75
N ASN A 467 4.92 -9.89 5.98
CA ASN A 467 3.72 -9.84 6.81
C ASN A 467 3.61 -8.46 7.49
N SER A 468 2.68 -7.60 7.03
CA SER A 468 2.45 -6.27 7.61
C SER A 468 1.49 -6.26 8.81
N GLY A 469 1.06 -7.43 9.27
CA GLY A 469 0.12 -7.61 10.37
C GLY A 469 -1.35 -7.52 9.93
N ILE A 470 -2.23 -8.10 10.76
CA ILE A 470 -3.68 -8.10 10.59
C ILE A 470 -4.29 -7.54 11.87
N TRP A 471 -5.21 -6.58 11.78
CA TRP A 471 -5.79 -5.98 12.99
C TRP A 471 -6.77 -6.89 13.73
N SER A 472 -7.56 -7.69 12.99
CA SER A 472 -8.59 -8.55 13.57
C SER A 472 -8.83 -9.81 12.73
N PRO A 473 -8.61 -11.03 13.28
CA PRO A 473 -7.95 -11.28 14.57
C PRO A 473 -6.52 -10.72 14.56
N TYR A 474 -6.07 -10.18 15.70
CA TYR A 474 -4.79 -9.47 15.72
C TYR A 474 -3.62 -10.40 15.42
N GLN A 475 -2.77 -9.98 14.49
CA GLN A 475 -1.48 -10.57 14.17
C GLN A 475 -0.46 -9.44 14.01
N ARG A 476 0.68 -9.56 14.69
CA ARG A 476 1.79 -8.60 14.60
C ARG A 476 2.38 -8.57 13.18
N ALA A 477 3.05 -7.48 12.84
CA ALA A 477 3.90 -7.45 11.65
C ALA A 477 5.16 -8.30 11.86
N ALA A 478 5.76 -8.77 10.76
CA ALA A 478 7.07 -9.40 10.77
C ALA A 478 8.15 -8.40 11.18
N ARG A 479 9.16 -8.83 11.94
CA ARG A 479 10.38 -8.06 12.11
C ARG A 479 11.10 -7.97 10.77
N PHE A 480 11.78 -6.86 10.55
CA PHE A 480 12.49 -6.57 9.32
C PHE A 480 13.76 -5.78 9.61
N ALA A 481 14.70 -5.83 8.67
CA ALA A 481 15.93 -5.07 8.70
C ALA A 481 16.40 -4.73 7.29
N PHE A 482 16.96 -3.53 7.12
CA PHE A 482 17.53 -3.08 5.85
C PHE A 482 19.04 -3.17 5.89
N TYR A 483 19.65 -3.57 4.77
CA TYR A 483 21.07 -3.27 4.56
C TYR A 483 21.20 -1.76 4.28
N PRO A 484 22.10 -1.04 4.96
CA PRO A 484 22.08 0.43 4.99
C PRO A 484 22.53 1.09 3.68
N ASP A 485 23.20 0.37 2.79
CA ASP A 485 23.76 0.92 1.55
C ASP A 485 23.31 0.12 0.32
N THR A 486 23.67 0.61 -0.87
CA THR A 486 23.49 -0.07 -2.14
C THR A 486 24.68 -1.00 -2.43
N ILE A 487 24.42 -2.08 -3.17
CA ILE A 487 25.42 -3.09 -3.52
C ILE A 487 25.63 -3.11 -5.02
N ASP A 488 26.87 -2.87 -5.47
CA ASP A 488 27.27 -2.99 -6.87
C ASP A 488 27.58 -4.45 -7.22
N VAL A 489 26.68 -5.08 -7.97
CA VAL A 489 26.85 -6.44 -8.47
C VAL A 489 27.46 -6.39 -9.87
N ARG A 490 28.55 -7.14 -10.06
CA ARG A 490 29.23 -7.29 -11.35
C ARG A 490 29.25 -8.74 -11.78
N ALA A 491 29.11 -8.95 -13.09
CA ALA A 491 29.18 -10.26 -13.72
C ALA A 491 30.43 -11.04 -13.27
N ARG A 492 30.24 -12.25 -12.74
CA ARG A 492 31.32 -13.15 -12.26
C ARG A 492 32.11 -12.66 -11.03
N TRP A 493 31.56 -11.72 -10.26
CA TRP A 493 32.14 -11.28 -8.98
C TRP A 493 31.31 -11.74 -7.79
N ASP A 494 31.99 -12.01 -6.67
CA ASP A 494 31.37 -12.28 -5.37
C ASP A 494 31.47 -11.02 -4.51
N VAL A 495 30.32 -10.52 -4.04
CA VAL A 495 30.25 -9.48 -3.03
C VAL A 495 30.00 -10.14 -1.67
N GLU A 496 30.99 -10.09 -0.79
CA GLU A 496 30.94 -10.67 0.55
C GLU A 496 30.78 -9.60 1.64
N GLY A 497 30.50 -10.04 2.88
CA GLY A 497 30.45 -9.16 4.05
C GLY A 497 29.16 -8.35 4.17
N VAL A 498 28.13 -8.70 3.41
CA VAL A 498 26.85 -7.99 3.41
C VAL A 498 26.00 -8.43 4.60
N ASN A 499 26.25 -7.86 5.76
CA ASN A 499 25.59 -8.28 7.00
C ASN A 499 24.32 -7.46 7.28
N ILE A 500 23.21 -8.15 7.55
CA ILE A 500 21.93 -7.52 7.92
C ILE A 500 21.70 -7.75 9.41
N ASN A 501 21.49 -6.66 10.15
CA ASN A 501 21.28 -6.70 11.59
C ASN A 501 19.83 -6.38 11.91
N PHE A 502 19.13 -7.34 12.52
CA PHE A 502 17.81 -7.12 13.08
C PHE A 502 17.95 -6.48 14.45
N GLU A 503 17.07 -5.54 14.74
CA GLU A 503 16.96 -4.87 16.05
C GLU A 503 15.94 -5.55 16.96
#